data_AF-A0A7Y3DTZ4-F1
#
_entry.id   AF-A0A7Y3DTZ4-F1
#
_cell.length_a   1.000
_cell.length_b   1.000
_cell.length_c   1.000
_cell.angle_alpha   90.00
_cell.angle_beta   90.00
_cell.angle_gamma   90.00
#
_symmetry.space_group_name_H-M   'P 1'
#
loop_
_entity.id
_entity.type
_entity.pdbx_description
1 polymer ?
#
loop_
_entity_poly.entity_id
_entity_poly.type
_entity_poly.pdbx_seq_one_letter_code
_entity_poly.pdbx_strand_id
1 'polypeptide(L)'
;IPTAIGNIFEGAFTGEGVAGGALGAMIIGFQRAVFSNEAGIGSASIAHSAVRTDEPITEGVVSLLEPFIDTIIICTITALVIGTAQVAAPDFAGDAQGVAMTSAAFEREFSWFPIPLAFAALLFAFSTMISWSYYGLKGWTYLFGESERGQTIYKLIFCAFVALGCVVQLGPILDISDALVFLICVPNILGLYFLAPIVKREMNSYFDRIKSGEIKKFK
;
A
#
# COMPACT_ATOMS: atom_id res chain seq x y z
N ILE A 1 -1.09 24.32 9.93
CA ILE A 1 -1.83 23.49 8.94
C ILE A 1 -1.84 24.13 7.54
N PRO A 2 -2.35 25.37 7.32
CA PRO A 2 -2.40 25.95 5.96
C PRO A 2 -1.03 26.03 5.28
N THR A 3 0.01 26.44 6.02
CA THR A 3 1.40 26.46 5.52
C THR A 3 1.92 25.08 5.15
N ALA A 4 1.62 24.05 5.95
CA ALA A 4 2.05 22.68 5.65
C ALA A 4 1.39 22.15 4.37
N ILE A 5 0.11 22.45 4.17
CA ILE A 5 -0.59 22.15 2.91
C ILE A 5 0.03 22.93 1.76
N GLY A 6 0.29 24.23 1.93
CA GLY A 6 0.98 25.07 0.95
C GLY A 6 2.32 24.46 0.53
N ASN A 7 3.16 24.06 1.49
CA ASN A 7 4.45 23.41 1.23
C ASN A 7 4.32 22.08 0.48
N ILE A 8 3.28 21.28 0.75
CA ILE A 8 3.02 20.03 0.00
C ILE A 8 2.72 20.35 -1.47
N PHE A 9 1.85 21.33 -1.74
CA PHE A 9 1.52 21.74 -3.10
C PHE A 9 2.73 22.37 -3.80
N GLU A 10 3.42 23.30 -3.15
CA GLU A 10 4.64 23.91 -3.70
C GLU A 10 5.71 22.85 -3.98
N GLY A 11 6.01 21.96 -3.03
CA GLY A 11 6.98 20.88 -3.21
C GLY A 11 6.61 19.90 -4.32
N ALA A 12 5.31 19.65 -4.55
CA ALA A 12 4.85 18.78 -5.63
C ALA A 12 4.98 19.42 -7.03
N PHE A 13 4.89 20.75 -7.13
CA PHE A 13 4.85 21.47 -8.42
C PHE A 13 6.08 22.34 -8.71
N THR A 14 7.03 22.47 -7.78
CA THR A 14 8.29 23.22 -7.96
C THR A 14 9.41 22.31 -8.47
N GLY A 15 10.31 22.86 -9.29
CA GLY A 15 11.38 22.14 -9.97
C GLY A 15 12.56 21.70 -9.09
N GLU A 16 12.58 22.05 -7.81
CA GLU A 16 13.66 21.69 -6.87
C GLU A 16 13.55 20.24 -6.36
N GLY A 17 12.39 19.60 -6.53
CA GLY A 17 12.16 18.21 -6.15
C GLY A 17 12.56 17.22 -7.25
N VAL A 18 13.77 16.66 -7.14
CA VAL A 18 14.29 15.51 -7.93
C VAL A 18 14.63 15.88 -9.38
N ALA A 19 15.56 15.15 -10.01
CA ALA A 19 16.16 15.38 -11.33
C ALA A 19 15.20 15.45 -12.55
N GLY A 20 13.91 15.76 -12.37
CA GLY A 20 12.89 16.00 -13.39
C GLY A 20 11.79 17.01 -12.98
N GLY A 21 11.99 17.79 -11.90
CA GLY A 21 11.02 18.77 -11.40
C GLY A 21 9.67 18.15 -11.02
N ALA A 22 8.56 18.83 -11.32
CA ALA A 22 7.20 18.34 -11.01
C ALA A 22 6.91 16.91 -11.54
N LEU A 23 7.51 16.52 -12.66
CA LEU A 23 7.39 15.16 -13.19
C LEU A 23 8.10 14.13 -12.30
N GLY A 24 9.29 14.47 -11.77
CA GLY A 24 10.03 13.63 -10.84
C GLY A 24 9.31 13.46 -9.50
N ALA A 25 8.79 14.55 -8.94
CA ALA A 25 7.97 14.53 -7.73
C ALA A 25 6.71 13.66 -7.91
N MET A 26 6.02 13.76 -9.07
CA MET A 26 4.88 12.90 -9.40
C MET A 26 5.27 11.43 -9.51
N ILE A 27 6.39 11.10 -10.16
CA ILE A 27 6.85 9.71 -10.31
C ILE A 27 7.12 9.09 -8.93
N ILE A 28 7.85 9.78 -8.05
CA ILE A 28 8.12 9.28 -6.69
C ILE A 28 6.81 9.18 -5.89
N GLY A 29 5.94 10.18 -6.00
CA GLY A 29 4.62 10.17 -5.35
C GLY A 29 3.79 8.96 -5.77
N PHE A 30 3.73 8.65 -7.07
CA PHE A 30 3.03 7.47 -7.57
C PHE A 30 3.69 6.17 -7.14
N GLN A 31 5.02 6.08 -7.20
CA GLN A 31 5.74 4.88 -6.71
C GLN A 31 5.39 4.61 -5.26
N ARG A 32 5.54 5.60 -4.38
CA ARG A 32 5.25 5.44 -2.94
C ARG A 32 3.77 5.20 -2.67
N ALA A 33 2.85 5.80 -3.43
CA ALA A 33 1.42 5.54 -3.31
C ALA A 33 1.07 4.09 -3.69
N VAL A 34 1.64 3.57 -4.78
CA VAL A 34 1.45 2.17 -5.21
C VAL A 34 1.99 1.19 -4.17
N PHE A 35 3.07 1.52 -3.46
CA PHE A 35 3.54 0.72 -2.32
C PHE A 35 2.59 0.71 -1.13
N SER A 36 1.89 1.82 -0.89
CA SER A 36 1.00 1.95 0.26
C SER A 36 -0.29 1.17 0.05
N ASN A 37 -0.93 1.35 -1.12
CA ASN A 37 -2.27 0.83 -1.38
C ASN A 37 -2.33 -0.34 -2.38
N GLU A 38 -1.19 -0.78 -2.89
CA GLU A 38 -1.06 -1.90 -3.83
C GLU A 38 -1.89 -1.77 -5.12
N ALA A 39 -2.29 -0.54 -5.47
CA ALA A 39 -3.12 -0.29 -6.65
C ALA A 39 -2.36 -0.66 -7.93
N GLY A 40 -2.99 -1.51 -8.75
CA GLY A 40 -2.44 -1.96 -10.03
C GLY A 40 -1.43 -3.11 -9.93
N ILE A 41 -1.00 -3.51 -8.73
CA ILE A 41 -0.10 -4.66 -8.53
C ILE A 41 -0.84 -5.98 -8.77
N GLY A 42 -2.11 -6.07 -8.35
CA GLY A 42 -2.92 -7.28 -8.45
C GLY A 42 -2.77 -8.25 -7.27
N SER A 43 -1.97 -7.90 -6.26
CA SER A 43 -1.80 -8.66 -5.01
C SER A 43 -3.08 -8.69 -4.17
N ALA A 44 -3.75 -7.55 -3.97
CA ALA A 44 -4.99 -7.45 -3.19
C ALA A 44 -6.09 -8.41 -3.70
N SER A 45 -6.20 -8.60 -5.02
CA SER A 45 -7.17 -9.54 -5.60
C SER A 45 -6.91 -11.00 -5.21
N ILE A 46 -5.69 -11.38 -4.80
CA ILE A 46 -5.39 -12.71 -4.29
C ILE A 46 -6.11 -12.94 -2.96
N ALA A 47 -6.10 -11.95 -2.05
CA ALA A 47 -6.87 -12.03 -0.80
C ALA A 47 -8.38 -12.04 -1.06
N HIS A 48 -8.88 -11.08 -1.85
CA HIS A 48 -10.32 -10.95 -2.12
C HIS A 48 -10.91 -12.17 -2.86
N SER A 49 -10.11 -12.86 -3.68
CA SER A 49 -10.55 -14.09 -4.35
C SER A 49 -10.79 -15.27 -3.39
N ALA A 50 -10.27 -15.21 -2.17
CA ALA A 50 -10.51 -16.23 -1.14
C ALA A 50 -11.82 -16.01 -0.37
N VAL A 51 -12.47 -14.86 -0.52
CA VAL A 51 -13.74 -14.55 0.13
C VAL A 51 -14.87 -15.37 -0.48
N ARG A 52 -15.76 -15.89 0.38
CA ARG A 52 -16.95 -16.60 -0.04
C ARG A 52 -18.04 -15.59 -0.42
N THR A 53 -18.05 -15.19 -1.69
CA THR A 53 -19.12 -14.38 -2.29
C THR A 53 -19.60 -15.03 -3.58
N ASP A 54 -20.91 -14.98 -3.82
CA ASP A 54 -21.50 -15.35 -5.10
C ASP A 54 -21.51 -14.17 -6.09
N GLU A 55 -21.13 -12.97 -5.62
CA GLU A 55 -21.18 -11.72 -6.38
C GLU A 55 -19.79 -11.03 -6.35
N PRO A 56 -18.90 -11.31 -7.31
CA PRO A 56 -17.52 -10.77 -7.31
C PRO A 56 -17.43 -9.24 -7.25
N ILE A 57 -18.47 -8.56 -7.72
CA ILE A 57 -18.57 -7.09 -7.69
C ILE A 57 -18.65 -6.56 -6.25
N THR A 58 -19.18 -7.33 -5.28
CA THR A 58 -19.17 -6.91 -3.87
C THR A 58 -17.75 -6.72 -3.36
N GLU A 59 -16.89 -7.70 -3.61
CA GLU A 59 -15.49 -7.65 -3.19
C GLU A 59 -14.72 -6.56 -3.95
N GLY A 60 -15.04 -6.35 -5.23
CA GLY A 60 -14.49 -5.23 -5.99
C GLY A 60 -14.86 -3.85 -5.41
N VAL A 61 -16.01 -3.70 -4.76
CA VAL A 61 -16.40 -2.46 -4.07
C VAL A 61 -15.75 -2.36 -2.69
N VAL A 62 -15.65 -3.47 -1.96
CA VAL A 62 -15.00 -3.52 -0.65
C VAL A 62 -13.50 -3.20 -0.77
N SER A 63 -12.83 -3.73 -1.80
CA SER A 63 -11.40 -3.50 -2.02
C SER A 63 -11.07 -2.03 -2.30
N LEU A 64 -12.02 -1.22 -2.79
CA LEU A 64 -11.81 0.23 -2.96
C LEU A 64 -11.68 0.99 -1.63
N LEU A 65 -12.13 0.38 -0.52
CA LEU A 65 -11.95 0.98 0.81
C LEU A 65 -10.48 0.92 1.26
N GLU A 66 -9.70 -0.05 0.78
CA GLU A 66 -8.29 -0.21 1.13
C GLU A 66 -7.46 1.04 0.76
N PRO A 67 -7.38 1.47 -0.53
CA PRO A 67 -6.64 2.69 -0.91
C PRO A 67 -7.24 3.96 -0.33
N PHE A 68 -8.56 3.99 -0.11
CA PHE A 68 -9.21 5.16 0.48
C PHE A 68 -8.79 5.37 1.93
N ILE A 69 -8.88 4.32 2.75
CA ILE A 69 -8.49 4.41 4.16
C ILE A 69 -6.98 4.62 4.27
N ASP A 70 -6.19 3.81 3.58
CA ASP A 70 -4.73 3.88 3.68
C ASP A 70 -4.18 5.21 3.15
N THR A 71 -4.38 5.51 1.87
CA THR A 71 -3.72 6.67 1.25
C THR A 71 -4.42 7.99 1.56
N ILE A 72 -5.76 8.04 1.42
CA ILE A 72 -6.49 9.31 1.54
C ILE A 72 -6.65 9.72 3.00
N ILE A 73 -6.87 8.77 3.91
CA ILE A 73 -7.05 9.09 5.34
C ILE A 73 -5.71 9.00 6.07
N ILE A 74 -5.10 7.81 6.14
CA ILE A 74 -3.98 7.55 7.05
C ILE A 74 -2.68 8.22 6.57
N CYS A 75 -2.29 8.07 5.31
CA CYS A 75 -1.08 8.72 4.78
C CYS A 75 -1.21 10.25 4.77
N THR A 76 -2.40 10.78 4.46
CA THR A 76 -2.63 12.24 4.49
C THR A 76 -2.50 12.79 5.91
N ILE A 77 -3.08 12.14 6.93
CA ILE A 77 -2.91 12.55 8.32
C ILE A 77 -1.42 12.52 8.70
N THR A 78 -0.71 11.45 8.35
CA THR A 78 0.71 11.29 8.66
C THR A 78 1.55 12.38 7.98
N ALA A 79 1.29 12.66 6.70
CA ALA A 79 1.96 13.72 5.95
C ALA A 79 1.68 15.11 6.54
N LEU A 80 0.46 15.36 7.01
CA LEU A 80 0.11 16.62 7.67
C LEU A 80 0.82 16.78 9.01
N VAL A 81 0.90 15.72 9.83
CA VAL A 81 1.63 15.75 11.10
C VAL A 81 3.11 16.08 10.85
N ILE A 82 3.76 15.34 9.94
CA ILE A 82 5.16 15.58 9.54
C ILE A 82 5.33 17.01 9.00
N GLY A 83 4.46 17.44 8.09
CA GLY A 83 4.53 18.76 7.48
C GLY A 83 4.35 19.89 8.49
N THR A 84 3.45 19.74 9.47
CA THR A 84 3.30 20.72 10.55
C THR A 84 4.50 20.77 11.49
N ALA A 85 5.08 19.60 11.82
CA ALA A 85 6.29 19.52 12.62
C ALA A 85 7.47 20.22 11.90
N GLN A 86 7.61 20.00 10.59
CA GLN A 86 8.64 20.62 9.77
C GLN A 86 8.49 22.15 9.68
N VAL A 87 7.27 22.67 9.58
CA VAL A 87 7.02 24.12 9.62
C VAL A 87 7.41 24.73 10.96
N ALA A 88 7.16 24.02 12.06
CA ALA A 88 7.49 24.51 13.41
C ALA A 88 8.97 24.38 13.75
N ALA A 89 9.63 23.32 13.27
CA ALA A 89 11.06 23.07 13.44
C ALA A 89 11.59 22.32 12.21
N PRO A 90 12.31 23.00 11.30
CA PRO A 90 12.80 22.39 10.07
C PRO A 90 13.70 21.17 10.29
N ASP A 91 14.40 21.11 11.42
CA ASP A 91 15.38 20.07 11.76
C ASP A 91 14.84 19.07 12.81
N PHE A 92 13.51 18.91 12.90
CA PHE A 92 12.88 18.14 13.97
C PHE A 92 13.26 16.65 14.01
N ALA A 93 13.64 16.10 12.86
CA ALA A 93 13.92 14.67 12.69
C ALA A 93 15.43 14.36 12.57
N GLY A 94 16.29 15.36 12.36
CA GLY A 94 17.69 15.12 11.99
C GLY A 94 17.80 14.10 10.85
N ASP A 95 18.55 13.02 11.09
CA ASP A 95 18.73 11.92 10.13
C ASP A 95 17.68 10.80 10.24
N ALA A 96 16.63 10.96 11.06
CA ALA A 96 15.62 9.92 11.23
C ALA A 96 14.82 9.68 9.93
N GLN A 97 14.62 8.41 9.58
CA GLN A 97 13.89 7.99 8.38
C GLN A 97 12.70 7.10 8.71
N GLY A 98 11.72 7.05 7.79
CA GLY A 98 10.54 6.17 7.91
C GLY A 98 9.76 6.40 9.21
N VAL A 99 9.44 5.31 9.91
CA VAL A 99 8.65 5.35 11.16
C VAL A 99 9.33 6.20 12.24
N ALA A 100 10.67 6.25 12.29
CA ALA A 100 11.39 7.07 13.26
C ALA A 100 11.16 8.58 13.04
N MET A 101 11.05 9.02 11.79
CA MET A 101 10.70 10.41 11.44
C MET A 101 9.28 10.74 11.91
N THR A 102 8.32 9.85 11.63
CA THR A 102 6.94 10.01 12.11
C THR A 102 6.87 10.06 13.64
N SER A 103 7.64 9.19 14.32
CA SER A 103 7.73 9.19 15.78
C SER A 103 8.27 10.51 16.32
N ALA A 104 9.34 11.05 15.72
CA ALA A 104 9.91 12.34 16.10
C ALA A 104 8.92 13.50 15.89
N ALA A 105 8.12 13.45 14.81
CA ALA A 105 7.08 14.45 14.55
C ALA A 105 6.01 14.45 15.66
N PHE A 106 5.53 13.27 16.06
CA PHE A 106 4.53 13.13 17.11
C PHE A 106 5.08 13.43 18.51
N GLU A 107 6.32 13.05 18.80
CA GLU A 107 6.94 13.25 20.12
C GLU A 107 7.00 14.73 20.52
N ARG A 108 7.15 15.62 19.53
CA ARG A 108 7.20 17.07 19.76
C ARG A 108 5.93 17.64 20.36
N GLU A 109 4.78 17.16 19.89
CA GLU A 109 3.48 17.57 20.41
C GLU A 109 3.05 16.72 21.60
N PHE A 110 3.39 15.44 21.56
CA PHE A 110 2.99 14.44 22.54
C PHE A 110 4.18 13.53 22.90
N SER A 111 4.89 13.89 23.96
CA SER A 111 6.10 13.16 24.42
C SER A 111 5.87 11.68 24.76
N TRP A 112 4.63 11.27 25.05
CA TRP A 112 4.26 9.88 25.35
C TRP A 112 3.87 9.05 24.11
N PHE A 113 3.68 9.69 22.96
CA PHE A 113 3.16 9.05 21.73
C PHE A 113 4.12 8.06 21.03
N PRO A 114 5.46 8.18 21.15
CA PRO A 114 6.38 7.21 20.53
C PRO A 114 6.11 5.76 20.93
N ILE A 115 5.72 5.51 22.18
CA ILE A 115 5.51 4.14 22.68
C ILE A 115 4.27 3.50 22.01
N PRO A 116 3.07 4.09 22.04
CA PRO A 116 1.92 3.57 21.28
C PRO A 116 2.20 3.44 19.78
N LEU A 117 2.89 4.41 19.18
CA LEU A 117 3.22 4.36 17.76
C LEU A 117 4.13 3.17 17.43
N ALA A 118 5.12 2.85 18.27
CA ALA A 118 5.97 1.69 18.08
C ALA A 118 5.18 0.37 18.12
N PHE A 119 4.22 0.23 19.05
CA PHE A 119 3.32 -0.93 19.07
C PHE A 119 2.43 -1.01 17.82
N ALA A 120 1.88 0.13 17.38
CA ALA A 120 1.07 0.19 16.17
C ALA A 120 1.89 -0.18 14.92
N ALA A 121 3.11 0.35 14.79
CA ALA A 121 4.03 0.06 13.70
C ALA A 121 4.44 -1.43 13.68
N LEU A 122 4.68 -2.02 14.85
CA LEU A 122 4.96 -3.46 14.97
C LEU A 122 3.79 -4.30 14.45
N LEU A 123 2.56 -3.99 14.88
CA LEU A 123 1.36 -4.71 14.45
C LEU A 123 1.11 -4.54 12.94
N PHE A 124 1.32 -3.33 12.42
CA PHE A 124 1.18 -3.03 11.00
C PHE A 124 2.20 -3.79 10.15
N ALA A 125 3.48 -3.76 10.53
CA ALA A 125 4.51 -4.54 9.86
C ALA A 125 4.21 -6.03 9.90
N PHE A 126 3.74 -6.53 11.04
CA PHE A 126 3.36 -7.94 11.20
C PHE A 126 2.19 -8.35 10.31
N SER A 127 1.12 -7.53 10.23
CA SER A 127 -0.01 -7.82 9.34
C SER A 127 0.42 -7.85 7.87
N THR A 128 1.26 -6.90 7.44
CA THR A 128 1.75 -6.85 6.06
C THR A 128 2.60 -8.07 5.72
N MET A 129 3.47 -8.51 6.65
CA MET A 129 4.27 -9.73 6.45
C MET A 129 3.39 -10.97 6.25
N ILE A 130 2.28 -11.10 6.98
CA ILE A 130 1.36 -12.24 6.82
C ILE A 130 0.69 -12.19 5.44
N SER A 131 0.13 -11.05 5.06
CA SER A 131 -0.56 -10.88 3.78
C SER A 131 0.37 -11.17 2.60
N TRP A 132 1.57 -10.59 2.60
CA TRP A 132 2.55 -10.80 1.54
C TRP A 132 3.12 -12.23 1.50
N SER A 133 3.26 -12.88 2.67
CA SER A 133 3.59 -14.31 2.72
C SER A 133 2.51 -15.15 2.05
N TYR A 134 1.23 -14.83 2.29
CA TYR A 134 0.11 -15.52 1.63
C TYR A 134 0.07 -15.27 0.13
N TYR A 135 0.24 -14.02 -0.32
CA TYR A 135 0.25 -13.65 -1.74
C TYR A 135 1.35 -14.39 -2.50
N GLY A 136 2.57 -14.36 -1.98
CA GLY A 136 3.69 -15.05 -2.61
C GLY A 136 3.56 -16.57 -2.52
N LEU A 137 2.97 -17.12 -1.45
CA LEU A 137 2.67 -18.55 -1.36
C LEU A 137 1.70 -18.99 -2.46
N LYS A 138 0.66 -18.19 -2.76
CA LYS A 138 -0.27 -18.49 -3.86
C LYS A 138 0.42 -18.46 -5.22
N GLY A 139 1.31 -17.48 -5.45
CA GLY A 139 2.17 -17.47 -6.62
C GLY A 139 3.08 -18.70 -6.71
N TRP A 140 3.68 -19.12 -5.60
CA TRP A 140 4.50 -20.32 -5.51
C TRP A 140 3.72 -21.59 -5.86
N THR A 141 2.52 -21.76 -5.28
CA THR A 141 1.68 -22.92 -5.54
C THR A 141 1.14 -22.97 -6.97
N TYR A 142 0.95 -21.81 -7.60
CA TYR A 142 0.58 -21.73 -9.02
C TYR A 142 1.69 -22.26 -9.93
N LEU A 143 2.96 -21.97 -9.61
CA LEU A 143 4.12 -22.38 -10.43
C LEU A 143 4.58 -23.82 -10.15
N PHE A 144 4.64 -24.20 -8.88
CA PHE A 144 5.28 -25.45 -8.42
C PHE A 144 4.28 -26.49 -7.89
N GLY A 145 2.99 -26.18 -7.91
CA GLY A 145 1.93 -27.03 -7.38
C GLY A 145 1.74 -26.94 -5.86
N GLU A 146 0.68 -27.59 -5.35
CA GLU A 146 0.22 -27.44 -3.97
C GLU A 146 0.87 -28.40 -2.94
N SER A 147 2.07 -28.91 -3.22
CA SER A 147 2.73 -29.86 -2.31
C SER A 147 3.01 -29.26 -0.93
N GLU A 148 2.67 -29.98 0.16
CA GLU A 148 2.92 -29.51 1.53
C GLU A 148 4.39 -29.19 1.81
N ARG A 149 5.29 -30.00 1.24
CA ARG A 149 6.74 -29.78 1.30
C ARG A 149 7.13 -28.46 0.61
N GLY A 150 6.60 -28.21 -0.59
CA GLY A 150 6.86 -26.97 -1.32
C GLY A 150 6.37 -25.72 -0.57
N GLN A 151 5.17 -25.79 0.00
CA GLN A 151 4.63 -24.69 0.81
C GLN A 151 5.48 -24.42 2.07
N THR A 152 5.97 -25.49 2.71
CA THR A 152 6.83 -25.36 3.90
C THR A 152 8.18 -24.74 3.54
N ILE A 153 8.78 -25.17 2.43
CA ILE A 153 10.03 -24.59 1.90
C ILE A 153 9.85 -23.11 1.61
N TYR A 154 8.75 -22.72 0.95
CA TYR A 154 8.44 -21.30 0.69
C TYR A 154 8.37 -20.48 1.98
N LYS A 155 7.64 -20.97 3.00
CA LYS A 155 7.52 -20.28 4.30
C LYS A 155 8.87 -20.12 4.99
N LEU A 156 9.73 -21.15 4.95
CA LEU A 156 11.09 -21.07 5.51
C LEU A 156 11.95 -20.04 4.77
N ILE A 157 11.89 -20.01 3.44
CA ILE A 157 12.58 -19.00 2.62
C ILE A 157 12.06 -17.60 2.99
N PHE A 158 10.75 -17.41 3.06
CA PHE A 158 10.14 -16.13 3.41
C PHE A 158 10.63 -15.63 4.78
N CYS A 159 10.60 -16.48 5.82
CA CYS A 159 11.12 -16.13 7.14
C CYS A 159 12.61 -15.77 7.13
N ALA A 160 13.42 -16.46 6.33
CA ALA A 160 14.85 -16.15 6.17
C ALA A 160 15.06 -14.77 5.54
N PHE A 161 14.26 -14.41 4.51
CA PHE A 161 14.30 -13.08 3.90
C PHE A 161 13.81 -11.98 4.85
N VAL A 162 12.82 -12.25 5.72
CA VAL A 162 12.41 -11.31 6.77
C VAL A 162 13.58 -11.03 7.72
N ALA A 163 14.30 -12.07 8.17
CA ALA A 163 15.47 -11.90 9.02
C ALA A 163 16.61 -11.14 8.32
N LEU A 164 16.83 -11.40 7.03
CA LEU A 164 17.78 -10.65 6.20
C LEU A 164 17.39 -9.17 6.09
N GLY A 165 16.09 -8.89 5.93
CA GLY A 165 15.57 -7.52 5.82
C GLY A 165 15.89 -6.63 7.02
N CYS A 166 16.06 -7.22 8.21
CA CYS A 166 16.46 -6.47 9.42
C CYS A 166 17.89 -5.90 9.36
N VAL A 167 18.73 -6.35 8.42
CA VAL A 167 20.15 -5.98 8.32
C VAL A 167 20.46 -5.16 7.06
N VAL A 168 19.49 -5.00 6.16
CA VAL A 168 19.64 -4.28 4.89
C VAL A 168 19.25 -2.81 5.07
N GLN A 169 19.95 -1.90 4.39
CA GLN A 169 19.64 -0.48 4.41
C GLN A 169 18.34 -0.17 3.68
N LEU A 170 17.57 0.81 4.20
CA LEU A 170 16.24 1.17 3.69
C LEU A 170 16.25 1.66 2.22
N GLY A 171 17.23 2.48 1.83
CA GLY A 171 17.29 3.02 0.46
C GLY A 171 17.40 1.92 -0.61
N PRO A 172 18.48 1.11 -0.61
CA PRO A 172 18.67 0.06 -1.60
C PRO A 172 17.53 -0.96 -1.67
N ILE A 173 16.90 -1.31 -0.54
CA ILE A 173 15.76 -2.24 -0.56
C ILE A 173 14.53 -1.61 -1.24
N LEU A 174 14.27 -0.32 -1.01
CA LEU A 174 13.18 0.38 -1.67
C LEU A 174 13.40 0.46 -3.19
N ASP A 175 14.62 0.73 -3.65
CA ASP A 175 14.92 0.79 -5.09
C ASP A 175 14.69 -0.55 -5.80
N ILE A 176 15.13 -1.66 -5.17
CA ILE A 176 14.90 -3.01 -5.70
C ILE A 176 13.41 -3.34 -5.67
N SER A 177 12.72 -3.01 -4.58
CA SER A 177 11.28 -3.21 -4.46
C SER A 177 10.53 -2.45 -5.55
N ASP A 178 10.88 -1.18 -5.81
CA ASP A 178 10.23 -0.34 -6.83
C ASP A 178 10.33 -1.00 -8.22
N ALA A 179 11.48 -1.58 -8.55
CA ALA A 179 11.69 -2.32 -9.80
C ALA A 179 10.86 -3.61 -9.88
N LEU A 180 10.78 -4.37 -8.78
CA LEU A 180 9.99 -5.62 -8.73
C LEU A 180 8.48 -5.34 -8.81
N VAL A 181 7.99 -4.30 -8.14
CA VAL A 181 6.58 -3.88 -8.23
C VAL A 181 6.25 -3.46 -9.65
N PHE A 182 7.12 -2.68 -10.29
CA PHE A 182 6.93 -2.31 -11.70
C PHE A 182 6.80 -3.55 -12.60
N LEU A 183 7.67 -4.55 -12.41
CA LEU A 183 7.65 -5.79 -13.19
C LEU A 183 6.32 -6.56 -13.06
N ILE A 184 5.70 -6.55 -11.88
CA ILE A 184 4.43 -7.25 -11.62
C ILE A 184 3.23 -6.41 -12.08
N CYS A 185 3.28 -5.09 -11.91
CA CYS A 185 2.22 -4.16 -12.33
C CYS A 185 1.96 -4.22 -13.84
N VAL A 186 3.01 -4.23 -14.67
CA VAL A 186 2.87 -4.18 -16.13
C VAL A 186 1.97 -5.30 -16.68
N PRO A 187 2.24 -6.60 -16.45
CA PRO A 187 1.39 -7.67 -16.95
C PRO A 187 -0.01 -7.63 -16.34
N ASN A 188 -0.15 -7.26 -15.06
CA ASN A 188 -1.44 -7.18 -14.40
C ASN A 188 -2.34 -6.08 -15.02
N ILE A 189 -1.80 -4.87 -15.21
CA ILE A 189 -2.53 -3.75 -15.83
C ILE A 189 -2.94 -4.09 -17.28
N LEU A 190 -2.05 -4.74 -18.04
CA LEU A 190 -2.40 -5.21 -19.38
C LEU A 190 -3.55 -6.22 -19.35
N GLY A 191 -3.53 -7.18 -18.41
CA GLY A 191 -4.62 -8.12 -18.19
C GLY A 191 -5.94 -7.41 -17.86
N LEU A 192 -5.91 -6.45 -16.92
CA LEU A 192 -7.08 -5.64 -16.56
C LEU A 192 -7.62 -4.85 -17.75
N TYR A 193 -6.76 -4.30 -18.59
CA TYR A 193 -7.18 -3.56 -19.78
C TYR A 193 -7.97 -4.46 -20.75
N PHE A 194 -7.50 -5.69 -20.99
CA PHE A 194 -8.22 -6.64 -21.85
C PHE A 194 -9.50 -7.18 -21.20
N LEU A 195 -9.53 -7.33 -19.87
CA LEU A 195 -10.68 -7.83 -19.12
C LEU A 195 -11.69 -6.73 -18.73
N ALA A 196 -11.35 -5.45 -18.93
CA ALA A 196 -12.19 -4.30 -18.59
C ALA A 196 -13.63 -4.39 -19.15
N PRO A 197 -13.87 -4.87 -20.39
CA PRO A 197 -15.23 -5.04 -20.90
C PRO A 197 -16.05 -6.05 -20.11
N ILE A 198 -15.42 -7.13 -19.63
CA ILE A 198 -16.07 -8.19 -18.84
C ILE A 198 -16.43 -7.62 -17.47
N VAL A 199 -15.46 -6.98 -16.79
CA VAL A 199 -15.68 -6.35 -15.48
C VAL A 199 -16.82 -5.33 -15.55
N LYS A 200 -16.83 -4.49 -16.58
CA LYS A 200 -17.89 -3.49 -16.80
C LYS A 200 -19.27 -4.13 -16.98
N ARG A 201 -19.35 -5.24 -17.72
CA ARG A 201 -20.61 -5.96 -17.94
C ARG A 201 -21.13 -6.57 -16.63
N GLU A 202 -20.29 -7.26 -15.88
CA GLU A 202 -20.66 -7.88 -14.61
C GLU A 202 -21.07 -6.81 -13.58
N MET A 203 -20.35 -5.70 -13.52
CA MET A 203 -20.67 -4.55 -12.66
C MET A 203 -22.05 -3.98 -12.97
N ASN A 204 -22.35 -3.73 -14.25
CA ASN A 204 -23.66 -3.21 -14.66
C ASN A 204 -24.79 -4.18 -14.30
N SER A 205 -24.61 -5.47 -14.60
CA SER A 205 -25.56 -6.54 -14.26
C SER A 205 -25.86 -6.56 -12.75
N TYR A 206 -24.82 -6.51 -11.92
CA TYR A 206 -24.95 -6.48 -10.47
C TYR A 206 -25.75 -5.27 -9.98
N PHE A 207 -25.42 -4.06 -10.44
CA PHE A 207 -26.14 -2.86 -10.02
C PHE A 207 -27.59 -2.82 -10.52
N ASP A 208 -27.87 -3.39 -11.69
CA ASP A 208 -29.24 -3.49 -12.20
C ASP A 208 -30.06 -4.50 -11.38
N ARG A 209 -29.47 -5.63 -10.97
CA ARG A 209 -30.10 -6.62 -10.07
C ARG A 209 -30.33 -6.09 -8.65
N ILE A 210 -29.48 -5.16 -8.18
CA ILE A 210 -29.75 -4.41 -6.94
C ILE A 210 -30.95 -3.47 -7.11
N LYS A 211 -31.02 -2.74 -8.22
CA LYS A 211 -32.11 -1.78 -8.47
C LYS A 211 -33.45 -2.46 -8.67
N SER A 212 -33.47 -3.62 -9.35
CA SER A 212 -34.68 -4.42 -9.55
C SER A 212 -35.19 -5.08 -8.27
N GLY A 213 -34.36 -5.14 -7.22
CA GLY A 213 -34.69 -5.79 -5.95
C GLY A 213 -34.50 -7.31 -5.96
N GLU A 214 -33.91 -7.87 -7.02
CA GLU A 214 -33.52 -9.29 -7.10
C GLU A 214 -32.48 -9.62 -6.03
N ILE A 215 -31.50 -8.74 -5.84
CA ILE A 215 -30.56 -8.79 -4.72
C ILE A 215 -31.17 -8.01 -3.56
N LYS A 216 -31.63 -8.72 -2.53
CA LYS A 216 -32.15 -8.10 -1.30
C LYS A 216 -31.01 -7.41 -0.55
N LYS A 217 -31.15 -6.09 -0.33
CA LYS A 217 -30.29 -5.36 0.61
C LYS A 217 -30.56 -5.86 2.02
N PHE A 218 -29.59 -6.52 2.64
CA PHE A 218 -29.62 -6.77 4.07
C PHE A 218 -29.42 -5.41 4.78
N LYS A 219 -30.36 -5.06 5.66
CA LYS A 219 -30.29 -3.87 6.52
C LYS A 219 -29.61 -4.21 7.83
#